data_AF-A0A4R8RAU1-F1
#
_entry.id   AF-A0A4R8RAU1-F1
#
_cell.length_a   1.000
_cell.length_b   1.000
_cell.length_c   1.000
_cell.angle_alpha   90.00
_cell.angle_beta   90.00
_cell.angle_gamma   90.00
#
_symmetry.space_group_name_H-M   'P 1'
#
loop_
_entity.id
_entity.type
_entity.pdbx_description
1 polymer ?
#
loop_
_entity_poly.entity_id
_entity_poly.type
_entity_poly.pdbx_seq_one_letter_code
_entity_poly.pdbx_strand_id
1 'polypeptide(L)'
;MSLEIPPAPGEWSDEHNSPKKSSYYDRNLRQGPALIRARKPYLAKNLAVGAGLWCFAGAVYWYTLRAVGQDEFEDVKVPDTPRQPAKSN
;
A
#
# COMPACT_ATOMS: atom_id res chain seq x y z
N MET A 1 24.23 39.31 -61.39
CA MET A 1 23.90 39.67 -60.00
C MET A 1 22.40 39.46 -59.85
N SER A 2 21.98 38.26 -59.46
CA SER A 2 20.58 37.85 -59.38
C SER A 2 20.13 38.00 -57.94
N LEU A 3 19.10 38.82 -57.70
CA LEU A 3 18.51 39.05 -56.38
C LEU A 3 17.69 37.83 -55.96
N GLU A 4 18.18 37.06 -54.98
CA GLU A 4 17.38 36.03 -54.33
C GLU A 4 16.34 36.71 -53.43
N ILE A 5 15.07 36.44 -53.70
CA ILE A 5 13.91 37.00 -52.98
C ILE A 5 13.76 36.21 -51.68
N PRO A 6 13.62 36.84 -50.50
CA PRO A 6 13.42 36.13 -49.23
C PRO A 6 12.06 35.40 -49.21
N PRO A 7 11.96 34.26 -48.51
CA PRO A 7 10.71 33.50 -48.42
C PRO A 7 9.61 34.31 -47.74
N ALA A 8 8.35 34.03 -48.09
CA ALA A 8 7.20 34.75 -47.56
C ALA A 8 7.07 34.54 -46.04
N PRO A 9 6.65 35.56 -45.27
CA PRO A 9 6.50 35.43 -43.82
C PRO A 9 5.42 34.38 -43.48
N GLY A 10 5.87 33.23 -42.98
CA GLY A 10 5.02 32.07 -42.67
C GLY A 10 5.44 30.77 -43.36
N GLU A 11 6.38 30.82 -44.30
CA GLU A 11 6.92 29.64 -45.00
C GLU A 11 8.16 29.04 -44.32
N TRP A 12 8.47 29.49 -43.08
CA TRP A 12 9.47 28.83 -42.26
C TRP A 12 8.95 27.45 -41.90
N SER A 13 9.46 26.44 -42.60
CA SER A 13 9.23 25.03 -42.30
C SER A 13 9.99 24.69 -41.01
N ASP A 14 9.47 25.15 -39.87
CA ASP A 14 9.95 24.69 -38.57
C ASP A 14 9.49 23.26 -38.42
N GLU A 15 10.30 22.31 -38.87
CA GLU A 15 10.11 20.90 -38.57
C GLU A 15 10.11 20.77 -37.04
N HIS A 16 8.90 20.66 -36.48
CA HIS A 16 8.65 20.58 -35.05
C HIS A 16 9.15 19.22 -34.55
N ASN A 17 10.46 19.10 -34.35
CA ASN A 17 11.03 18.11 -33.44
C ASN A 17 10.62 18.51 -32.01
N SER A 18 9.35 18.31 -31.69
CA SER A 18 8.84 18.40 -30.34
C SER A 18 9.67 17.42 -29.50
N PRO A 19 10.50 17.86 -28.55
CA PRO A 19 11.20 16.93 -27.68
C PRO A 19 10.11 16.13 -26.99
N LYS A 20 10.03 14.82 -27.29
CA LYS A 20 9.12 13.89 -26.61
C LYS A 20 9.37 14.07 -25.12
N LYS A 21 8.47 14.79 -24.44
CA LYS A 21 8.59 14.98 -23.00
C LYS A 21 8.49 13.60 -22.39
N SER A 22 9.62 13.07 -21.91
CA SER A 22 9.64 11.81 -21.19
C SER A 22 8.82 12.03 -19.92
N SER A 23 7.57 11.59 -19.93
CA SER A 23 6.76 11.58 -18.73
C SER A 23 7.48 10.75 -17.67
N TYR A 24 7.39 11.19 -16.42
CA TYR A 24 7.96 10.52 -15.25
C TYR A 24 7.45 9.08 -15.07
N TYR A 25 6.31 8.75 -15.68
CA TYR A 25 5.73 7.41 -15.70
C TYR A 25 5.93 6.75 -17.07
N ASP A 26 6.37 5.49 -17.04
CA ASP A 26 6.36 4.61 -18.21
C ASP A 26 4.90 4.33 -18.63
N ARG A 27 4.67 4.05 -19.92
CA ARG A 27 3.35 3.79 -20.52
C ARG A 27 2.58 2.67 -19.80
N ASN A 28 3.31 1.76 -19.15
CA ASN A 28 2.75 0.63 -18.42
C ASN A 28 2.72 0.84 -16.90
N LEU A 29 2.89 2.08 -16.40
CA LEU A 29 2.97 2.40 -14.96
C LEU A 29 4.07 1.63 -14.21
N ARG A 30 5.04 1.08 -14.95
CA ARG A 30 6.13 0.29 -14.39
C ARG A 30 7.17 1.24 -13.80
N GLN A 31 7.75 0.84 -12.67
CA GLN A 31 8.91 1.55 -12.13
C GLN A 31 10.08 1.37 -13.10
N GLY A 32 10.62 2.49 -13.58
CA GLY A 32 11.79 2.48 -14.45
C GLY A 32 12.99 1.77 -13.78
N PRO A 33 13.91 1.18 -14.57
CA PRO A 33 15.03 0.40 -14.06
C PRO A 33 15.95 1.20 -13.11
N ALA A 34 16.08 2.51 -13.33
CA ALA A 34 16.82 3.41 -12.45
C ALA A 34 16.19 3.52 -11.05
N LEU A 35 14.85 3.57 -10.98
CA LEU A 35 14.10 3.70 -9.74
C LEU A 35 14.13 2.40 -8.91
N ILE A 36 14.11 1.24 -9.57
CA ILE A 36 14.23 -0.06 -8.90
C ILE A 36 15.58 -0.15 -8.17
N ARG A 37 16.70 0.20 -8.84
CA ARG A 37 18.03 0.17 -8.22
C ARG A 37 18.14 1.11 -7.01
N ALA A 38 17.56 2.31 -7.11
CA ALA A 38 17.56 3.28 -6.02
C ALA A 38 16.74 2.81 -4.78
N ARG A 39 15.70 1.98 -4.98
CA ARG A 39 14.84 1.47 -3.90
C ARG A 39 15.28 0.14 -3.30
N LYS A 40 16.11 -0.64 -4.01
CA LYS A 40 16.70 -1.90 -3.50
C LYS A 40 17.17 -1.84 -2.04
N PRO A 41 17.92 -0.82 -1.57
CA PRO A 41 18.41 -0.80 -0.19
C PRO A 41 17.32 -0.57 0.87
N TYR A 42 16.21 0.09 0.51
CA TYR A 42 15.14 0.41 1.46
C TYR A 42 14.05 -0.66 1.51
N LEU A 43 13.89 -1.44 0.44
CA LEU A 43 12.90 -2.51 0.40
C LEU A 43 13.18 -3.56 1.48
N ALA A 44 14.44 -3.99 1.63
CA ALA A 44 14.82 -4.97 2.64
C ALA A 44 14.66 -4.43 4.07
N LYS A 45 15.11 -3.20 4.32
CA LYS A 45 15.02 -2.57 5.65
C LYS A 45 13.58 -2.32 6.08
N ASN A 46 12.74 -1.82 5.18
CA ASN A 46 11.33 -1.56 5.47
C ASN A 46 10.55 -2.85 5.65
N LEU A 47 10.86 -3.88 4.86
CA LEU A 47 10.23 -5.20 5.01
C LEU A 47 10.64 -5.87 6.32
N ALA A 48 11.89 -5.73 6.75
CA ALA A 48 12.33 -6.23 8.06
C ALA A 48 11.58 -5.56 9.22
N VAL A 49 11.47 -4.22 9.20
CA VAL A 49 10.71 -3.48 10.22
C VAL A 49 9.23 -3.82 10.18
N GLY A 50 8.64 -3.90 8.98
CA GLY A 50 7.24 -4.28 8.78
C GLY A 50 6.96 -5.70 9.26
N ALA A 51 7.84 -6.66 8.96
CA ALA A 51 7.75 -8.03 9.43
C ALA A 51 7.86 -8.10 10.96
N GLY A 52 8.78 -7.34 11.56
CA GLY A 52 8.89 -7.24 13.02
C GLY A 52 7.60 -6.75 13.67
N LEU A 53 7.00 -5.69 13.13
CA LEU A 53 5.72 -5.16 13.63
C LEU A 53 4.59 -6.17 13.46
N TRP A 54 4.53 -6.84 12.31
CA TRP A 54 3.50 -7.84 12.00
C TRP A 54 3.62 -9.08 12.91
N CYS A 55 4.84 -9.58 13.12
CA CYS A 55 5.11 -10.66 14.07
C CYS A 55 4.75 -10.27 15.50
N PHE A 56 5.10 -9.05 15.93
CA PHE A 56 4.76 -8.58 17.27
C PHE A 56 3.24 -8.51 17.49
N ALA A 57 2.51 -7.86 16.57
CA ALA A 57 1.06 -7.78 16.64
C ALA A 57 0.40 -9.18 16.58
N GLY A 58 0.87 -10.04 15.68
CA GLY A 58 0.40 -11.42 15.57
C GLY A 58 0.69 -12.26 16.81
N ALA A 59 1.84 -12.07 17.46
CA ALA A 59 2.20 -12.75 18.69
C ALA A 59 1.27 -12.35 19.85
N VAL A 60 0.98 -11.05 20.00
CA VAL A 60 0.01 -10.57 21.01
C VAL A 60 -1.36 -11.16 20.74
N TYR A 61 -1.86 -11.09 19.49
CA TYR A 61 -3.15 -11.65 19.12
C TYR A 61 -3.25 -13.15 19.41
N TRP A 62 -2.25 -13.93 18.96
CA TRP A 62 -2.18 -15.36 19.21
C TRP A 62 -2.14 -15.68 20.70
N TYR A 63 -1.31 -14.94 21.46
CA TYR A 63 -1.21 -15.10 22.91
C TYR A 63 -2.55 -14.84 23.59
N THR A 64 -3.26 -13.78 23.22
CA THR A 64 -4.57 -13.47 23.82
C THR A 64 -5.59 -14.57 23.59
N LEU A 65 -5.67 -15.15 22.39
CA LEU A 65 -6.56 -16.29 22.12
C LEU A 65 -6.20 -17.50 22.98
N ARG A 66 -4.91 -17.81 23.10
CA ARG A 66 -4.45 -18.92 23.95
C ARG A 66 -4.72 -18.67 25.43
N ALA A 67 -4.46 -17.46 25.91
CA ALA A 67 -4.64 -17.09 27.30
C ALA A 67 -6.11 -17.15 27.70
N VAL A 68 -7.02 -16.63 26.87
CA VAL A 68 -8.47 -16.72 27.12
C VAL A 68 -8.97 -18.15 27.03
N GLY A 69 -8.46 -18.96 26.09
CA GLY A 69 -8.85 -20.35 25.96
C GLY A 69 -8.39 -21.26 27.11
N GLN A 70 -7.49 -20.79 27.96
CA GLN A 70 -7.04 -21.49 29.17
C GLN A 70 -7.77 -21.03 30.44
N ASP A 71 -8.71 -20.10 30.32
CA ASP A 71 -9.50 -19.64 31.46
C ASP A 71 -10.58 -20.69 31.81
N GLU A 72 -10.37 -21.40 32.90
CA GLU A 72 -11.31 -22.40 33.43
C GLU A 72 -12.42 -21.65 34.19
N PHE A 73 -13.57 -21.47 33.55
CA PHE A 73 -14.76 -20.81 34.11
C PHE A 73 -15.42 -21.57 35.28
N GLU A 74 -14.64 -22.30 36.10
CA GLU A 74 -15.13 -23.12 37.21
C GLU A 74 -15.81 -22.30 38.32
N ASP A 75 -15.47 -21.02 38.47
CA ASP A 75 -16.12 -20.13 39.45
C ASP A 75 -17.52 -19.66 39.00
N VAL A 76 -17.89 -19.90 37.73
CA VAL A 76 -19.24 -19.60 37.23
C VAL A 76 -20.17 -20.78 37.53
N LYS A 77 -20.82 -20.72 38.70
CA LYS A 77 -21.89 -21.64 39.10
C LYS A 77 -23.08 -21.45 38.15
N VAL A 78 -23.25 -22.36 37.19
CA VAL A 78 -24.44 -22.40 36.33
C VAL A 78 -25.60 -22.95 37.16
N PRO A 79 -26.68 -22.19 37.41
CA PRO A 79 -27.83 -22.74 38.10
C PRO A 79 -28.50 -23.80 37.22
N ASP A 80 -28.68 -25.02 37.73
CA ASP A 80 -29.32 -26.13 37.00
C ASP A 80 -30.77 -25.85 36.60
N THR A 81 -31.40 -24.82 37.17
CA THR A 81 -32.79 -24.47 36.90
C THR A 81 -32.89 -23.07 36.31
N PRO A 82 -33.50 -22.90 35.11
CA PRO A 82 -33.85 -21.58 34.59
C PRO A 82 -34.67 -20.82 35.63
N ARG A 83 -34.34 -19.54 35.88
CA ARG A 83 -35.11 -18.66 36.78
C ARG A 83 -36.57 -18.67 36.35
N GLN A 84 -37.44 -19.27 37.15
CA GLN A 84 -38.88 -19.17 36.93
C GLN A 84 -39.30 -17.71 37.13
N PRO A 85 -40.05 -17.11 36.20
CA PRO A 85 -40.56 -15.76 36.36
C PRO A 85 -41.46 -15.73 37.60
N ALA A 86 -41.23 -14.75 38.49
CA ALA A 86 -41.97 -14.61 39.73
C ALA A 86 -43.47 -14.54 39.43
N LYS A 87 -44.25 -15.45 40.02
CA LYS A 87 -45.71 -15.38 39.97
C LYS A 87 -46.17 -14.18 40.80
N SER A 88 -46.77 -13.20 40.15
CA SER A 88 -47.54 -12.15 40.82
C SER A 88 -48.83 -12.78 41.37
N ASN A 89 -49.08 -12.62 42.66
CA ASN A 89 -50.35 -12.97 43.30
C ASN A 89 -51.44 -11.96 42.95
#